data_AF-V4AW64-F1
#
_entry.id   AF-V4AW64-F1
#
_cell.length_a   1.000
_cell.length_b   1.000
_cell.length_c   1.000
_cell.angle_alpha   90.00
_cell.angle_beta   90.00
_cell.angle_gamma   90.00
#
_symmetry.space_group_name_H-M   'P 1'
#
loop_
_entity.id
_entity.type
_entity.pdbx_description
1 polymer ?
#
loop_
_entity_poly.entity_id
_entity_poly.type
_entity_poly.pdbx_seq_one_letter_code
_entity_poly.pdbx_strand_id
1 'polypeptide(L)'
;VKDIREKVKTAKDFWHLLPYTLCNNEDMAAGPGNEEDCWNGQDRARYIPDVQKDGVYNQINNPEVEVDVTRANSVVSRQVIQLKLITSRLHNAYNGLDVDWIDT
;
A
#
# COMPACT_ATOMS: atom_id res chain seq x y z
N VAL A 1 19.29 17.74 -3.04
CA VAL A 1 19.12 16.56 -3.92
C VAL A 1 19.22 15.22 -3.17
N LYS A 2 20.28 14.95 -2.39
CA LYS A 2 20.43 13.67 -1.65
C LYS A 2 19.25 13.36 -0.71
N ASP A 3 18.79 14.35 0.06
CA ASP A 3 17.63 14.20 0.96
C ASP A 3 16.34 13.79 0.21
N ILE A 4 16.04 14.48 -0.90
CA ILE A 4 14.87 14.17 -1.74
C ILE A 4 14.95 12.74 -2.29
N ARG A 5 16.13 12.32 -2.74
CA ARG A 5 16.34 10.96 -3.25
C ARG A 5 16.06 9.90 -2.19
N GLU A 6 16.54 10.10 -0.96
CA GLU A 6 16.28 9.16 0.13
C GLU A 6 14.79 9.13 0.50
N LYS A 7 14.13 10.29 0.59
CA LYS A 7 12.69 10.36 0.87
C LYS A 7 11.85 9.65 -0.20
N VAL A 8 12.19 9.81 -1.48
CA VAL A 8 11.51 9.10 -2.58
C VAL A 8 11.74 7.59 -2.46
N LYS A 9 12.95 7.16 -2.09
CA LYS A 9 13.26 5.75 -1.88
C LYS A 9 12.41 5.15 -0.76
N THR A 10 12.27 5.84 0.37
CA THR A 10 11.41 5.42 1.48
C THR A 10 9.92 5.39 1.08
N ALA A 11 9.46 6.40 0.33
CA ALA A 11 8.06 6.50 -0.07
C ALA A 11 7.61 5.38 -1.04
N LYS A 12 8.55 4.72 -1.72
CA LYS A 12 8.25 3.64 -2.69
C LYS A 12 7.43 2.51 -2.09
N ASP A 13 7.74 2.14 -0.85
CA ASP A 13 7.14 0.97 -0.20
C ASP A 13 5.97 1.33 0.73
N PHE A 14 5.65 2.62 0.83
CA PHE A 14 4.70 3.15 1.80
C PHE A 14 3.32 2.46 1.77
N TRP A 15 2.72 2.27 0.58
CA TRP A 15 1.35 1.77 0.47
C TRP A 15 1.19 0.29 0.79
N HIS A 16 2.16 -0.56 0.42
CA HIS A 16 2.11 -1.99 0.72
C HIS A 16 2.60 -2.32 2.13
N LEU A 17 3.48 -1.49 2.71
CA LEU A 17 3.92 -1.63 4.10
C LEU A 17 2.92 -1.07 5.12
N LEU A 18 1.88 -0.35 4.68
CA LEU A 18 0.92 0.28 5.57
C LEU A 18 0.26 -0.70 6.56
N PRO A 19 -0.26 -1.87 6.14
CA PRO A 19 -0.85 -2.83 7.08
C PRO A 19 0.16 -3.34 8.10
N TYR A 20 1.37 -3.68 7.65
CA TYR A 20 2.44 -4.14 8.53
C TYR A 20 2.85 -3.07 9.55
N THR A 21 2.94 -1.81 9.12
CA THR A 21 3.31 -0.70 10.01
C THR A 21 2.25 -0.47 11.09
N LEU A 22 0.97 -0.63 10.75
CA LEU A 22 -0.14 -0.50 11.70
C LEU A 22 -0.24 -1.71 12.65
N CYS A 23 -0.02 -2.92 12.13
CA CYS A 23 -0.12 -4.16 12.91
C CYS A 23 1.14 -4.48 13.71
N ASN A 24 2.28 -3.84 13.45
CA ASN A 24 3.51 -4.01 14.24
C ASN A 24 3.47 -3.21 15.57
N ASN A 25 2.29 -3.07 16.17
CA ASN A 25 2.06 -2.48 17.47
C ASN A 25 1.39 -3.52 18.36
N GLU A 26 1.97 -3.80 19.53
CA GLU A 26 1.46 -4.79 20.50
C GLU A 26 0.05 -4.46 21.02
N ASP A 27 -0.35 -3.19 20.97
CA ASP A 27 -1.72 -2.77 21.31
C ASP A 27 -2.76 -3.22 20.25
N MET A 28 -2.30 -3.53 19.03
CA MET A 28 -3.16 -3.82 17.87
C MET A 28 -3.10 -5.29 17.45
N ALA A 29 -1.93 -5.93 17.51
CA ALA A 29 -1.75 -7.33 17.14
C ALA A 29 -0.71 -8.00 18.05
N ALA A 30 -0.74 -9.34 18.07
CA ALA A 30 0.30 -10.11 18.73
C ALA A 30 1.67 -9.83 18.09
N GLY A 31 2.70 -9.67 18.92
CA GLY A 31 4.06 -9.44 18.46
C GLY A 31 4.61 -10.60 17.61
N PRO A 32 5.67 -10.34 16.81
CA PRO A 32 6.28 -11.36 15.97
C PRO A 32 6.70 -12.60 16.77
N GLY A 33 6.27 -13.79 16.33
CA GLY A 33 6.60 -15.07 16.98
C GLY A 33 5.55 -15.58 17.99
N ASN A 34 4.54 -14.79 18.34
CA ASN A 34 3.42 -15.22 19.19
C ASN A 34 2.23 -15.73 18.37
N GLU A 35 2.50 -16.47 17.30
CA GLU A 35 1.48 -16.94 16.36
C GLU A 35 0.61 -18.07 16.92
N GLU A 36 1.09 -18.83 17.91
CA GLU A 36 0.36 -19.98 18.46
C GLU A 36 -0.70 -19.60 19.50
N ASP A 37 -0.56 -18.41 20.08
CA ASP A 37 -1.25 -18.01 21.29
C ASP A 37 -1.86 -16.59 21.19
N CYS A 38 -2.37 -16.28 20.00
CA CYS A 38 -3.02 -15.02 19.65
C CYS A 38 -4.53 -15.20 19.43
N TRP A 39 -5.27 -14.09 19.39
CA TRP A 39 -6.69 -14.10 19.02
C TRP A 39 -6.83 -14.17 17.50
N ASN A 40 -7.49 -15.20 16.98
CA ASN A 40 -7.64 -15.42 15.53
C ASN A 40 -9.00 -14.96 14.95
N GLY A 41 -9.84 -14.29 15.76
CA GLY A 41 -11.21 -13.90 15.40
C GLY A 41 -12.30 -14.78 16.02
N GLN A 42 -11.95 -15.96 16.52
CA GLN A 42 -12.90 -16.91 17.13
C GLN A 42 -12.45 -17.37 18.53
N ASP A 43 -11.18 -17.72 18.69
CA ASP A 43 -10.60 -18.19 19.94
C ASP A 43 -9.11 -17.80 20.04
N ARG A 44 -8.46 -18.29 21.11
CA ARG A 44 -7.02 -18.12 21.33
C ARG A 44 -6.29 -19.32 20.75
N ALA A 45 -5.89 -19.18 19.49
CA ALA A 45 -5.17 -20.17 18.74
C ALA A 45 -4.52 -19.52 17.51
N ARG A 46 -3.72 -20.30 16.78
CA ARG A 46 -3.10 -19.85 15.54
C ARG A 46 -4.12 -19.44 14.48
N TYR A 47 -3.83 -18.33 13.80
CA TYR A 47 -4.52 -17.93 12.58
C TYR A 47 -4.02 -18.76 11.39
N ILE A 48 -4.94 -19.46 10.72
CA ILE A 48 -4.63 -20.44 9.66
C ILE A 48 -4.58 -19.81 8.26
N PRO A 49 -5.48 -18.89 7.88
CA PRO A 49 -5.47 -18.36 6.51
C PRO A 49 -4.18 -17.61 6.16
N ASP A 50 -3.78 -17.70 4.90
CA ASP A 50 -2.66 -16.92 4.39
C ASP A 50 -3.02 -15.43 4.29
N VAL A 51 -1.99 -14.59 4.49
CA VAL A 51 -2.10 -13.15 4.27
C VAL A 51 -2.45 -12.87 2.80
N GLN A 52 -3.52 -12.11 2.60
CA GLN A 52 -3.96 -11.73 1.26
C GLN A 52 -2.95 -10.79 0.60
N LYS A 53 -2.78 -10.92 -0.73
CA LYS A 53 -1.84 -10.08 -1.49
C LYS A 53 -2.33 -8.64 -1.61
N ASP A 54 -1.40 -7.73 -1.85
CA ASP A 54 -1.67 -6.29 -1.99
C ASP A 54 -2.62 -5.97 -3.15
N GLY A 55 -3.42 -4.91 -2.99
CA GLY A 55 -4.28 -4.36 -4.03
C GLY A 55 -5.69 -4.96 -4.07
N VAL A 56 -6.66 -4.13 -4.48
CA VAL A 56 -8.10 -4.42 -4.35
C VAL A 56 -8.54 -5.73 -5.01
N TYR A 57 -8.00 -6.07 -6.18
CA TYR A 57 -8.39 -7.30 -6.89
C TYR A 57 -8.00 -8.58 -6.17
N ASN A 58 -6.93 -8.54 -5.36
CA ASN A 58 -6.50 -9.69 -4.57
C ASN A 58 -7.34 -9.88 -3.30
N GLN A 59 -8.29 -8.99 -3.02
CA GLN A 59 -9.15 -9.04 -1.84
C GLN A 59 -10.50 -9.72 -2.11
N ILE A 60 -10.75 -10.19 -3.34
CA ILE A 60 -12.01 -10.85 -3.72
C ILE A 60 -12.34 -12.08 -2.85
N ASN A 61 -11.29 -12.77 -2.36
CA ASN A 61 -11.41 -13.95 -1.51
C ASN A 61 -10.85 -13.70 -0.11
N ASN A 62 -10.84 -12.45 0.37
CA ASN A 62 -10.37 -12.16 1.72
C ASN A 62 -11.34 -12.81 2.74
N PRO A 63 -10.85 -13.71 3.62
CA PRO A 63 -11.70 -14.43 4.57
C PRO A 63 -12.27 -13.51 5.66
N GLU A 64 -11.63 -12.37 5.93
CA GLU A 64 -11.96 -11.49 7.06
C GLU A 64 -12.91 -10.35 6.69
N VAL A 65 -12.93 -9.96 5.41
CA VAL A 65 -13.75 -8.83 4.95
C VAL A 65 -14.18 -9.00 3.51
N GLU A 66 -15.48 -8.84 3.27
CA GLU A 66 -16.04 -8.79 1.93
C GLU A 66 -15.69 -7.45 1.26
N VAL A 67 -15.04 -7.51 0.11
CA VAL A 67 -14.63 -6.33 -0.66
C VAL A 67 -15.29 -6.35 -2.03
N ASP A 68 -16.07 -5.31 -2.34
CA ASP A 68 -16.56 -5.08 -3.71
C ASP A 68 -15.41 -4.60 -4.61
N VAL A 69 -14.72 -5.55 -5.23
CA VAL A 69 -13.59 -5.30 -6.14
C VAL A 69 -14.00 -4.64 -7.46
N THR A 70 -15.29 -4.57 -7.78
CA THR A 70 -15.79 -3.94 -9.00
C THR A 70 -15.93 -2.43 -8.84
N ARG A 71 -16.04 -1.95 -7.61
CA ARG A 71 -16.21 -0.54 -7.28
C ARG A 71 -14.85 0.16 -7.17
N ALA A 72 -14.54 0.98 -8.17
CA ALA A 72 -13.36 1.83 -8.14
C ALA A 72 -13.51 3.01 -7.16
N ASN A 73 -12.47 3.30 -6.38
CA ASN A 73 -12.38 4.53 -5.60
C ASN A 73 -11.93 5.68 -6.50
N SER A 74 -12.84 6.60 -6.83
CA SER A 74 -12.59 7.70 -7.77
C SER A 74 -11.45 8.64 -7.33
N VAL A 75 -11.27 8.85 -6.02
CA VAL A 75 -10.18 9.67 -5.49
C VAL A 75 -8.84 9.00 -5.74
N VAL A 76 -8.71 7.71 -5.39
CA VAL A 76 -7.49 6.93 -5.63
C VAL A 76 -7.20 6.81 -7.12
N SER A 77 -8.20 6.50 -7.94
CA SER A 77 -8.05 6.42 -9.41
C SER A 77 -7.52 7.73 -9.99
N ARG A 78 -8.03 8.88 -9.53
CA ARG A 78 -7.54 10.20 -9.95
C ARG A 78 -6.08 10.42 -9.54
N GLN A 79 -5.71 10.08 -8.30
CA GLN A 79 -4.32 10.23 -7.84
C GLN A 79 -3.35 9.32 -8.61
N VAL A 80 -3.76 8.10 -8.94
CA VAL A 80 -2.94 7.19 -9.79
C VAL A 80 -2.71 7.79 -11.18
N ILE A 81 -3.73 8.41 -11.78
CA ILE A 81 -3.57 9.09 -13.07
C ILE A 81 -2.60 10.27 -12.95
N GLN A 82 -2.74 11.10 -11.91
CA GLN A 82 -1.82 12.23 -11.67
C GLN A 82 -0.37 11.76 -11.50
N LEU A 83 -0.12 10.70 -10.73
CA LEU A 83 1.21 10.12 -10.56
C LEU A 83 1.79 9.60 -11.88
N LYS A 84 0.98 8.96 -12.74
CA LYS A 84 1.42 8.51 -14.06
C LYS A 84 1.82 9.69 -14.95
N LEU A 85 1.03 10.78 -14.94
CA LEU A 85 1.33 11.98 -15.73
C LEU A 85 2.63 12.63 -15.26
N ILE A 86 2.81 12.81 -13.95
CA ILE A 86 4.06 13.34 -13.37
C ILE A 86 5.25 12.44 -13.71
N THR A 87 5.08 11.12 -13.63
CA THR A 87 6.15 10.15 -13.96
C THR A 87 6.57 10.26 -15.43
N SER A 88 5.61 10.38 -16.35
CA SER A 88 5.88 10.59 -17.77
C SER A 88 6.62 11.90 -18.03
N ARG A 89 6.23 12.98 -17.35
CA ARG A 89 6.91 14.28 -17.42
C ARG A 89 8.34 14.20 -16.90
N LEU A 90 8.57 13.56 -15.75
CA LEU A 90 9.92 13.33 -15.22
C LEU A 90 10.79 12.51 -16.19
N HIS A 91 10.21 11.52 -16.87
CA HIS A 91 10.91 10.73 -17.88
C HIS A 91 11.30 11.59 -19.10
N ASN A 92 10.40 12.44 -19.58
CA ASN A 92 10.68 13.37 -20.68
C ASN A 92 11.78 14.37 -20.31
N ALA A 93 11.71 14.97 -19.12
CA ALA A 93 12.75 15.88 -18.62
C ALA A 93 14.12 15.19 -18.51
N TYR A 94 14.15 13.93 -18.03
CA TYR A 94 15.38 13.13 -17.99
C TYR A 94 15.98 12.91 -19.39
N ASN A 95 15.14 12.77 -20.42
CA ASN A 95 15.55 12.62 -21.81
C ASN A 95 15.85 13.96 -22.52
N GLY A 96 15.76 15.10 -21.82
CA GLY A 96 16.02 16.43 -22.39
C GLY A 96 14.89 16.99 -23.27
N LEU A 97 13.69 16.42 -23.18
CA LEU A 97 12.49 16.96 -23.83
C LEU A 97 11.91 18.11 -23.01
N ASP A 98 11.19 19.02 -23.68
CA ASP A 98 10.47 20.11 -23.02
C ASP A 98 9.28 19.58 -22.22
N VAL A 99 9.02 20.17 -21.05
CA VAL A 99 8.02 19.69 -20.10
C VAL A 99 7.33 20.85 -19.40
N ASP A 100 6.03 21.00 -19.68
CA ASP A 100 5.18 21.91 -18.92
C ASP A 100 4.79 21.32 -17.55
N TRP A 101 5.12 22.06 -16.50
CA TRP A 101 4.68 21.77 -15.14
C TRP A 101 3.37 22.52 -14.86
N ILE A 102 2.51 21.93 -14.03
CA ILE A 102 1.33 22.65 -13.56
C ILE A 102 1.82 23.60 -12.47
N ASP A 103 1.79 24.90 -12.72
CA ASP A 103 1.98 25.91 -11.67
C ASP A 103 0.85 25.74 -10.66
N THR A 104 1.21 25.36 -9.43
CA THR A 104 0.29 25.21 -8.29
C THR A 104 0.01 26.54 -7.62
#